data_AF-A0A8J7I0K5-F1
#
_entry.id   AF-A0A8J7I0K5-F1
#
_cell.length_a   1.000
_cell.length_b   1.000
_cell.length_c   1.000
_cell.angle_alpha   90.00
_cell.angle_beta   90.00
_cell.angle_gamma   90.00
#
_symmetry.space_group_name_H-M   'P 1'
#
loop_
_entity.id
_entity.type
_entity.pdbx_description
1 polymer ?
#
loop_
_entity_poly.entity_id
_entity_poly.type
_entity_poly.pdbx_seq_one_letter_code
_entity_poly.pdbx_strand_id
1 'polypeptide(L)'
;MTHTFLLEPGRWTIQGSWLERHGMPISVKGMTLVAWNRDNWFTMATKLIFPGSDRPEISLQYKGRLHDGERQYTFLLQHSLLGQVEGEGWIGPETIVQRYWVLSDRERRSGFETMHRISDDTYYLSSGVMVGHFLTNTMEVSLEYQSKSK
;
A
#
# COMPACT_ATOMS: atom_id res chain seq x y z
N MET A 1 15.96 3.58 14.92
CA MET A 1 14.68 4.30 14.93
C MET A 1 13.64 3.39 14.30
N THR A 2 12.50 3.17 14.95
CA THR A 2 11.48 2.20 14.51
C THR A 2 10.50 2.87 13.56
N HIS A 3 10.02 2.17 12.53
CA HIS A 3 8.96 2.66 11.66
C HIS A 3 7.64 2.85 12.42
N THR A 4 6.81 3.78 11.96
CA THR A 4 5.50 4.14 12.53
C THR A 4 4.38 3.70 11.61
N PHE A 5 4.50 4.00 10.31
CA PHE A 5 3.61 3.45 9.29
C PHE A 5 3.64 1.93 9.32
N LEU A 6 2.48 1.30 9.16
CA LEU A 6 2.23 -0.14 9.33
C LEU A 6 2.44 -0.68 10.75
N LEU A 7 3.46 -0.24 11.50
CA LEU A 7 3.82 -0.79 12.82
C LEU A 7 3.00 -0.24 13.98
N GLU A 8 2.35 0.91 13.80
CA GLU A 8 1.49 1.51 14.82
C GLU A 8 0.07 1.72 14.29
N PRO A 9 -0.96 1.56 15.16
CA PRO A 9 -2.32 1.94 14.79
C PRO A 9 -2.43 3.44 14.47
N GLY A 10 -3.07 3.76 13.36
CA GLY A 10 -3.01 5.11 12.85
C GLY A 10 -3.84 5.36 11.61
N ARG A 11 -4.23 6.61 11.43
CA ARG A 11 -4.87 7.12 10.21
C ARG A 11 -3.85 7.98 9.46
N TRP A 12 -3.72 7.71 8.17
CA TRP A 12 -2.79 8.41 7.29
C TRP A 12 -3.53 8.92 6.06
N THR A 13 -3.22 10.14 5.62
CA THR A 13 -3.68 10.69 4.34
C THR A 13 -2.71 10.31 3.24
N ILE A 14 -3.25 10.13 2.03
CA ILE A 14 -2.49 9.83 0.82
C ILE A 14 -2.72 10.95 -0.18
N GLN A 15 -1.65 11.48 -0.77
CA GLN A 15 -1.75 12.44 -1.86
C GLN A 15 -0.57 12.33 -2.82
N GLY A 16 -0.85 12.38 -4.12
CA GLY A 16 0.19 12.47 -5.14
C GLY A 16 -0.34 12.18 -6.53
N SER A 17 0.39 11.37 -7.27
CA SER A 17 0.18 11.10 -8.69
C SER A 17 0.05 9.62 -8.99
N TRP A 18 -0.90 9.31 -9.85
CA TRP A 18 -1.03 8.04 -10.55
C TRP A 18 -0.58 8.22 -11.99
N LEU A 19 0.31 7.36 -12.46
CA LEU A 19 0.89 7.44 -13.78
C LEU A 19 0.59 6.16 -14.54
N GLU A 20 0.15 6.33 -15.78
CA GLU A 20 -0.07 5.25 -16.73
C GLU A 20 0.94 5.40 -17.87
N ARG A 21 1.11 4.33 -18.67
CA ARG A 21 2.11 4.32 -19.76
C ARG A 21 1.95 5.50 -20.73
N HIS A 22 0.72 5.94 -20.94
CA HIS A 22 0.39 7.06 -21.82
C HIS A 22 -0.57 7.99 -21.09
N GLY A 23 -0.30 9.29 -21.15
CA GLY A 23 -1.15 10.31 -20.55
C GLY A 23 -0.40 11.22 -19.58
N MET A 24 -1.10 12.26 -19.14
CA MET A 24 -0.64 13.13 -18.07
C MET A 24 -0.81 12.43 -16.72
N PRO A 25 0.01 12.76 -15.70
CA PRO A 25 -0.21 12.29 -14.34
C PRO A 25 -1.63 12.62 -13.85
N ILE A 26 -2.27 11.63 -13.23
CA ILE A 26 -3.62 11.75 -12.66
C ILE A 26 -3.47 12.02 -11.17
N SER A 27 -4.14 13.05 -10.65
CA SER A 27 -4.11 13.29 -9.21
C SER A 27 -4.79 12.14 -8.46
N VAL A 28 -4.12 11.62 -7.44
CA VAL A 28 -4.67 10.63 -6.51
C VAL A 28 -4.69 11.21 -5.11
N LYS A 29 -5.80 10.99 -4.42
CA LYS A 29 -5.97 11.28 -3.00
C LYS A 29 -6.51 10.07 -2.29
N GLY A 30 -6.27 9.95 -1.00
CA GLY A 30 -6.79 8.82 -0.27
C GLY A 30 -6.50 8.86 1.20
N MET A 31 -6.79 7.73 1.83
CA MET A 31 -6.58 7.52 3.24
C MET A 31 -6.32 6.06 3.49
N THR A 32 -5.43 5.78 4.44
CA THR A 32 -5.22 4.44 4.98
C THR A 32 -5.38 4.43 6.49
N LEU A 33 -6.03 3.38 6.99
CA LEU A 33 -6.24 3.11 8.40
C LEU A 33 -5.50 1.83 8.76
N VAL A 34 -4.59 1.89 9.73
CA VAL A 34 -3.86 0.74 10.27
C VAL A 34 -4.39 0.43 11.67
N ALA A 35 -4.66 -0.84 11.94
CA ALA A 35 -5.02 -1.35 13.26
C ALA A 35 -4.25 -2.64 13.56
N TRP A 36 -3.98 -2.89 14.84
CA TRP A 36 -3.27 -4.07 15.33
C TRP A 36 -4.10 -4.84 16.35
N ASN A 37 -3.90 -6.15 16.39
CA ASN A 37 -4.37 -7.01 17.47
C ASN A 37 -3.19 -7.58 18.29
N ARG A 38 -3.49 -8.36 19.34
CA ARG A 38 -2.51 -8.82 20.33
C ARG A 38 -1.53 -9.90 19.81
N ASP A 39 -1.75 -10.46 18.63
CA ASP A 39 -1.01 -11.64 18.12
C ASP A 39 -0.20 -11.32 16.87
N ASN A 40 0.38 -10.12 16.81
CA ASN A 40 1.15 -9.62 15.66
C ASN A 40 0.37 -9.56 14.34
N TRP A 41 -0.97 -9.56 14.38
CA TRP A 41 -1.75 -9.27 13.19
C TRP A 41 -2.09 -7.80 13.08
N PHE A 42 -2.04 -7.32 11.84
CA PHE A 42 -2.53 -6.02 11.46
C PHE A 42 -3.67 -6.16 10.45
N THR A 43 -4.55 -5.18 10.47
CA THR A 43 -5.47 -4.90 9.38
C THR A 43 -5.18 -3.52 8.85
N MET A 44 -5.22 -3.36 7.53
CA MET A 44 -5.09 -2.06 6.90
C MET A 44 -6.23 -1.86 5.91
N ALA A 45 -6.86 -0.70 5.92
CA ALA A 45 -7.91 -0.36 4.97
C ALA A 45 -7.54 0.93 4.25
N THR A 46 -7.37 0.87 2.93
CA THR A 46 -7.01 2.02 2.10
C THR A 46 -8.14 2.33 1.12
N LYS A 47 -8.47 3.60 0.97
CA LYS A 47 -9.35 4.11 -0.08
C LYS A 47 -8.61 5.19 -0.88
N LEU A 48 -8.58 5.02 -2.20
CA LEU A 48 -8.03 5.97 -3.16
C LEU A 48 -9.13 6.51 -4.07
N ILE A 49 -9.08 7.80 -4.34
CA ILE A 49 -9.96 8.54 -5.24
C ILE A 49 -9.12 9.31 -6.26
N PHE A 50 -9.71 9.59 -7.42
CA PHE A 50 -9.05 10.29 -8.52
C PHE A 50 -9.84 11.54 -8.88
N PRO A 51 -9.61 12.68 -8.19
CA PRO A 51 -10.40 13.89 -8.39
C PRO A 51 -10.31 14.39 -9.84
N GLY A 52 -11.45 14.71 -10.44
CA GLY A 52 -11.51 15.20 -11.82
C GLY A 52 -11.22 14.14 -12.87
N SER A 53 -11.28 12.85 -12.51
CA SER A 53 -11.14 11.72 -13.42
C SER A 53 -12.36 10.81 -13.34
N ASP A 54 -12.72 10.16 -14.44
CA ASP A 54 -13.76 9.11 -14.49
C ASP A 54 -13.25 7.75 -13.96
N ARG A 55 -12.00 7.70 -13.47
CA ARG A 55 -11.41 6.48 -12.94
C ARG A 55 -12.17 6.01 -11.70
N PRO A 56 -12.49 4.70 -11.60
CA PRO A 56 -13.12 4.16 -10.41
C PRO A 56 -12.22 4.31 -9.19
N GLU A 57 -12.86 4.55 -8.03
CA GLU A 57 -12.17 4.51 -6.75
C GLU A 57 -11.53 3.13 -6.50
N ILE A 58 -10.39 3.12 -5.82
CA ILE A 58 -9.72 1.88 -5.42
C ILE A 58 -9.90 1.69 -3.92
N SER A 59 -10.42 0.52 -3.53
CA SER A 59 -10.52 0.11 -2.13
C SER A 59 -9.66 -1.12 -1.91
N LEU A 60 -8.88 -1.10 -0.84
CA LEU A 60 -7.91 -2.13 -0.46
C LEU A 60 -8.17 -2.52 0.99
N GLN A 61 -8.36 -3.81 1.24
CA GLN A 61 -8.53 -4.34 2.60
C GLN A 61 -7.49 -5.43 2.86
N TYR A 62 -6.58 -5.15 3.77
CA TYR A 62 -5.47 -6.01 4.13
C TYR A 62 -5.76 -6.70 5.46
N LYS A 63 -5.34 -7.97 5.53
CA LYS A 63 -5.12 -8.69 6.79
C LYS A 63 -3.75 -9.33 6.70
N GLY A 64 -2.83 -8.90 7.56
CA GLY A 64 -1.47 -9.42 7.56
C GLY A 64 -0.98 -9.77 8.95
N ARG A 65 0.14 -10.49 8.98
CA ARG A 65 0.80 -10.94 10.20
C ARG A 65 2.29 -10.63 10.11
N LEU A 66 2.80 -9.93 11.09
CA LEU A 66 4.23 -9.77 11.31
C LEU A 66 4.79 -11.05 11.94
N HIS A 67 5.89 -11.54 11.40
CA HIS A 67 6.55 -12.74 11.91
C HIS A 67 7.30 -12.44 13.21
N ASP A 68 7.29 -13.38 14.14
CA ASP A 68 7.79 -13.16 15.50
C ASP A 68 9.31 -12.92 15.51
N GLY A 69 9.74 -11.73 15.98
CA GLY A 69 11.15 -11.36 16.04
C GLY A 69 11.80 -11.06 14.68
N GLU A 70 11.03 -11.07 13.59
CA GLU A 70 11.51 -10.84 12.24
C GLU A 70 11.08 -9.47 11.71
N ARG A 71 11.73 -9.05 10.63
CA ARG A 71 11.37 -7.86 9.85
C ARG A 71 10.42 -8.17 8.70
N GLN A 72 9.84 -9.37 8.69
CA GLN A 72 9.06 -9.89 7.59
C GLN A 72 7.60 -10.03 7.99
N TYR A 73 6.70 -9.80 7.03
CA TYR A 73 5.29 -10.03 7.20
C TYR A 73 4.68 -10.60 5.94
N THR A 74 3.55 -11.27 6.10
CA THR A 74 2.71 -11.76 5.01
C THR A 74 1.31 -11.16 5.12
N PHE A 75 0.61 -11.03 4.01
CA PHE A 75 -0.74 -10.48 4.01
C PHE A 75 -1.63 -11.05 2.91
N LEU A 76 -2.92 -11.04 3.19
CA LEU A 76 -4.00 -11.16 2.21
C LEU A 76 -4.60 -9.78 1.98
N LEU A 77 -4.86 -9.47 0.71
CA LEU A 77 -5.45 -8.22 0.27
C LEU A 77 -6.70 -8.50 -0.58
N GLN A 78 -7.83 -7.92 -0.21
CA GLN A 78 -8.97 -7.75 -1.11
C GLN A 78 -8.85 -6.40 -1.82
N HIS A 79 -8.55 -6.44 -3.11
CA HIS A 79 -8.41 -5.27 -3.97
C HIS A 79 -9.68 -5.11 -4.84
N SER A 80 -10.26 -3.91 -4.91
CA SER A 80 -11.52 -3.68 -5.65
C SER A 80 -11.42 -4.00 -7.15
N LEU A 81 -10.29 -3.68 -7.79
CA LEU A 81 -10.04 -3.96 -9.21
C LEU A 81 -9.35 -5.32 -9.49
N LEU A 82 -8.40 -5.74 -8.65
CA LEU A 82 -7.61 -6.96 -8.90
C LEU A 82 -8.24 -8.22 -8.27
N GLY A 83 -9.19 -8.08 -7.36
CA GLY A 83 -9.74 -9.21 -6.61
C GLY A 83 -8.85 -9.60 -5.44
N GLN A 84 -8.71 -10.90 -5.19
CA GLN A 84 -7.92 -11.41 -4.08
C GLN A 84 -6.42 -11.44 -4.43
N VAL A 85 -5.61 -10.99 -3.50
CA VAL A 85 -4.17 -10.79 -3.66
C VAL A 85 -3.46 -11.36 -2.44
N GLU A 86 -2.31 -12.00 -2.67
CA GLU A 86 -1.37 -12.42 -1.64
C GLU A 86 -0.10 -11.59 -1.74
N GLY A 87 0.55 -11.34 -0.62
CA GLY A 87 1.81 -10.63 -0.61
C GLY A 87 2.64 -10.84 0.63
N GLU A 88 3.86 -10.33 0.54
CA GLU A 88 4.84 -10.33 1.60
C GLU A 88 5.56 -8.99 1.62
N GLY A 89 6.12 -8.64 2.78
CA GLY A 89 6.90 -7.44 2.92
C GLY A 89 8.01 -7.54 3.95
N TRP A 90 8.93 -6.59 3.83
CA TRP A 90 10.14 -6.45 4.63
C TRP A 90 10.17 -5.04 5.23
N ILE A 91 10.50 -4.96 6.51
CA ILE A 91 10.70 -3.74 7.27
C ILE A 91 12.20 -3.49 7.35
N GLY A 92 12.70 -2.69 6.41
CA GLY A 92 14.07 -2.21 6.40
C GLY A 92 14.33 -1.18 7.51
N PRO A 93 15.54 -0.60 7.54
CA PRO A 93 15.85 0.52 8.43
C PRO A 93 15.14 1.83 8.02
N GLU A 94 15.10 2.10 6.71
CA GLU A 94 14.58 3.35 6.13
C GLU A 94 13.36 3.12 5.23
N THR A 95 13.10 1.87 4.85
CA THR A 95 12.04 1.52 3.90
C THR A 95 11.20 0.37 4.41
N ILE A 96 9.90 0.43 4.15
CA ILE A 96 9.04 -0.75 4.15
C ILE A 96 8.83 -1.13 2.69
N VAL A 97 9.14 -2.37 2.36
CA VAL A 97 9.07 -2.88 1.00
C VAL A 97 8.07 -4.01 0.97
N GLN A 98 7.15 -4.03 0.01
CA GLN A 98 6.25 -5.15 -0.17
C GLN A 98 6.08 -5.51 -1.64
N ARG A 99 5.83 -6.80 -1.88
CA ARG A 99 5.40 -7.31 -3.17
C ARG A 99 4.12 -8.10 -3.03
N TYR A 100 3.36 -8.17 -4.11
CA TYR A 100 2.14 -8.96 -4.14
C TYR A 100 1.89 -9.60 -5.51
N TRP A 101 1.05 -10.64 -5.53
CA TRP A 101 0.59 -11.32 -6.72
C TRP A 101 -0.92 -11.58 -6.63
N VAL A 102 -1.62 -11.40 -7.74
CA VAL A 102 -3.07 -11.59 -7.80
C VAL A 102 -3.38 -13.08 -7.89
N LEU A 103 -4.27 -13.57 -7.02
CA LEU A 103 -4.69 -14.96 -7.00
C LEU A 103 -5.68 -15.26 -8.12
N SER A 104 -5.58 -16.46 -8.70
CA SER A 104 -6.45 -16.94 -9.78
C SER A 104 -6.50 -16.00 -11.01
N ASP A 105 -5.46 -15.19 -11.21
CA ASP A 105 -5.39 -14.23 -12.29
C ASP A 105 -4.68 -14.80 -13.53
N ARG A 106 -5.40 -14.84 -14.65
CA ARG A 106 -4.85 -15.35 -15.93
C ARG A 106 -3.74 -14.46 -16.47
N GLU A 107 -3.80 -13.17 -16.19
CA GLU A 107 -2.82 -12.18 -16.63
C GLU A 107 -1.56 -12.15 -15.76
N ARG A 108 -1.53 -12.93 -14.67
CA ARG A 108 -0.41 -13.00 -13.71
C ARG A 108 0.00 -11.62 -13.22
N ARG A 109 -0.99 -10.78 -12.89
CA ARG A 109 -0.75 -9.45 -12.34
C ARG A 109 -0.05 -9.56 -11.00
N SER A 110 0.87 -8.65 -10.78
CA SER A 110 1.64 -8.52 -9.56
C SER A 110 1.97 -7.05 -9.34
N GLY A 111 2.54 -6.74 -8.18
CA GLY A 111 3.00 -5.39 -7.94
C GLY A 111 3.99 -5.33 -6.80
N PHE A 112 4.54 -4.13 -6.64
CA PHE A 112 5.54 -3.82 -5.66
C PHE A 112 5.29 -2.43 -5.11
N GLU A 113 5.54 -2.24 -3.82
CA GLU A 113 5.45 -0.95 -3.16
C GLU A 113 6.68 -0.75 -2.27
N THR A 114 7.18 0.48 -2.24
CA THR A 114 8.25 0.92 -1.34
C THR A 114 7.81 2.18 -0.65
N MET A 115 7.76 2.14 0.67
CA MET A 115 7.47 3.27 1.54
C MET A 115 8.78 3.71 2.19
N HIS A 116 9.35 4.80 1.68
CA HIS A 116 10.55 5.41 2.25
C HIS A 116 10.17 6.38 3.36
N ARG A 117 10.76 6.21 4.53
CA ARG A 117 10.53 7.09 5.69
C ARG A 117 11.19 8.44 5.44
N ILE A 118 10.42 9.51 5.54
CA ILE A 118 10.93 10.88 5.49
C ILE A 118 11.05 11.44 6.91
N SER A 119 10.06 11.11 7.76
CA SER A 119 10.03 11.44 9.18
C SER A 119 9.20 10.39 9.93
N ASP A 120 8.98 10.59 11.22
CA ASP A 120 8.10 9.72 12.03
C ASP A 120 6.65 9.77 11.54
N ASP A 121 6.22 10.89 10.96
CA ASP A 121 4.83 11.14 10.56
C ASP A 121 4.67 11.26 9.04
N THR A 122 5.73 10.99 8.27
CA THR A 122 5.72 11.17 6.81
C THR A 122 6.51 10.08 6.09
N TYR A 123 5.87 9.48 5.10
CA TYR A 123 6.49 8.51 4.19
C TYR A 123 6.24 8.93 2.74
N TYR A 124 7.16 8.55 1.87
CA TYR A 124 6.95 8.61 0.43
C TYR A 124 6.78 7.19 -0.10
N LEU A 125 5.62 6.91 -0.69
CA LEU A 125 5.29 5.63 -1.32
C LEU A 125 5.50 5.73 -2.83
N SER A 126 6.27 4.80 -3.36
CA SER A 126 6.34 4.48 -4.78
C SER A 126 5.82 3.06 -4.99
N SER A 127 4.89 2.86 -5.92
CA SER A 127 4.38 1.54 -6.25
C SER A 127 4.21 1.32 -7.73
N GLY A 128 4.19 0.05 -8.15
CA GLY A 128 3.98 -0.33 -9.54
C GLY A 128 3.14 -1.59 -9.66
N VAL A 129 2.22 -1.59 -10.63
CA VAL A 129 1.45 -2.77 -11.02
C VAL A 129 2.00 -3.31 -12.34
N MET A 130 2.25 -4.61 -12.39
CA MET A 130 2.83 -5.30 -13.53
C MET A 130 1.87 -6.36 -14.08
N VAL A 131 1.89 -6.54 -15.40
CA VAL A 131 1.32 -7.69 -16.12
C VAL A 131 2.47 -8.41 -16.80
N GLY A 132 2.79 -9.62 -16.37
CA GLY A 132 4.02 -10.30 -16.80
C GLY A 132 5.26 -9.44 -16.53
N HIS A 133 5.96 -9.02 -17.60
CA HIS A 133 7.17 -8.19 -17.51
C HIS A 133 6.92 -6.69 -17.70
N PHE A 134 5.66 -6.27 -17.87
CA PHE A 134 5.34 -4.88 -18.22
C PHE A 134 4.78 -4.14 -17.02
N LEU A 135 5.42 -3.03 -16.65
CA LEU A 135 4.84 -2.02 -15.77
C LEU A 135 3.64 -1.37 -16.49
N THR A 136 2.45 -1.51 -15.91
CA THR A 136 1.19 -1.00 -16.47
C THR A 136 0.84 0.37 -15.91
N ASN A 137 1.11 0.58 -14.63
CA ASN A 137 0.97 1.85 -13.95
C ASN A 137 1.96 1.94 -12.79
N THR A 138 2.22 3.16 -12.36
CA THR A 138 2.98 3.48 -11.16
C THR A 138 2.24 4.56 -10.37
N MET A 139 2.43 4.57 -9.06
CA MET A 139 1.87 5.57 -8.17
C MET A 139 2.97 6.13 -7.28
N GLU A 140 2.94 7.44 -7.10
CA GLU A 140 3.91 8.22 -6.35
C GLU A 140 3.16 9.16 -5.41
N VAL A 141 3.22 8.88 -4.11
CA VAL A 141 2.38 9.58 -3.12
C VAL A 141 3.10 9.81 -1.81
N SER A 142 2.75 10.92 -1.15
CA SER A 142 3.07 11.16 0.24
C SER A 142 2.00 10.53 1.14
N LEU A 143 2.47 9.93 2.23
CA LEU A 143 1.69 9.42 3.35
C LEU A 143 1.95 10.32 4.55
N GLU A 144 0.90 10.92 5.11
CA GLU A 144 1.02 11.82 6.27
C GLU A 144 0.13 11.35 7.42
N TYR A 145 0.73 11.22 8.60
CA TYR A 145 0.01 10.81 9.81
C TYR A 145 -0.97 11.89 10.26
N GLN A 146 -2.19 11.48 10.61
CA GLN A 146 -3.24 12.40 11.08
C GLN A 146 -3.52 12.23 12.57
N SER A 147 -3.73 10.99 13.02
CA SER A 147 -4.06 10.68 14.41
C SER A 147 -4.00 9.18 14.67
N LYS A 148 -3.98 8.78 15.94
CA LYS A 148 -4.20 7.38 16.34
C LYS A 148 -5.59 6.93 15.90
N SER A 149 -5.71 5.71 15.37
CA SER A 149 -7.01 5.06 15.26
C SER A 149 -7.57 4.88 16.66
N LYS A 150 -8.85 5.24 16.87
CA LYS A 150 -9.57 4.90 18.10
C LYS A 150 -9.83 3.40 18.18
#